data_AF-N6YEM3-F1
#
_entry.id   AF-N6YEM3-F1
#
_cell.length_a   1.000
_cell.length_b   1.000
_cell.length_c   1.000
_cell.angle_alpha   90.00
_cell.angle_beta   90.00
_cell.angle_gamma   90.00
#
_symmetry.space_group_name_H-M   'P 1'
#
loop_
_entity.id
_entity.type
_entity.pdbx_description
1 polymer ?
#
loop_
_entity_poly.entity_id
_entity_poly.type
_entity_poly.pdbx_seq_one_letter_code
_entity_poly.pdbx_strand_id
1 'polypeptide(L)'
;MNEWMVFFSALSGVAGAWLLYLASPRQQWLAHRSSPRVSAGVGTALLLLSLALLLSMMGATEAVASWMVLVMLVWTLAPFLGAWRAGRRTLS
;
A
#
# COMPACT_ATOMS: atom_id res chain seq x y z
N MET A 1 21.28 11.85 -5.94
CA MET A 1 19.94 11.25 -5.84
C MET A 1 18.97 12.35 -5.44
N ASN A 2 17.93 12.61 -6.23
CA ASN A 2 16.94 13.63 -5.88
C ASN A 2 16.05 13.10 -4.75
N GLU A 3 16.23 13.66 -3.56
CA GLU A 3 15.58 13.23 -2.31
C GLU A 3 14.04 13.28 -2.41
N TRP A 4 13.52 14.30 -3.09
CA TRP A 4 12.10 14.46 -3.43
C TRP A 4 11.54 13.28 -4.20
N MET A 5 12.34 12.76 -5.12
CA MET A 5 11.96 11.71 -6.04
C MET A 5 11.85 10.37 -5.31
N VAL A 6 12.75 10.12 -4.35
CA VAL A 6 12.67 9.01 -3.39
C VAL A 6 11.42 9.15 -2.52
N PHE A 7 11.13 10.35 -2.02
CA PHE A 7 9.96 10.61 -1.19
C PHE A 7 8.65 10.32 -1.94
N PHE A 8 8.51 10.79 -3.19
CA PHE A 8 7.34 10.51 -4.03
C PHE A 8 7.20 9.02 -4.37
N SER A 9 8.31 8.32 -4.62
CA SER A 9 8.29 6.87 -4.85
C SER A 9 7.82 6.11 -3.61
N ALA A 10 8.34 6.44 -2.43
CA ALA A 10 7.92 5.83 -1.17
C ALA A 10 6.45 6.12 -0.87
N LEU A 11 6.00 7.37 -1.03
CA LEU A 11 4.63 7.78 -0.74
C LEU A 11 3.63 7.06 -1.67
N SER A 12 3.93 6.98 -2.96
CA SER A 12 3.10 6.26 -3.94
C SER A 12 3.07 4.75 -3.67
N GLY A 13 4.19 4.15 -3.27
CA GLY A 13 4.28 2.72 -2.92
C GLY A 13 3.45 2.38 -1.69
N VAL A 14 3.58 3.20 -0.64
CA VAL A 14 2.78 3.06 0.59
C VAL A 14 1.30 3.21 0.29
N ALA A 15 0.90 4.29 -0.41
CA ALA A 15 -0.50 4.53 -0.74
C ALA A 15 -1.09 3.45 -1.66
N GLY A 16 -0.31 2.93 -2.62
CA GLY A 16 -0.72 1.84 -3.51
C GLY A 16 -0.97 0.52 -2.78
N ALA A 17 -0.02 0.11 -1.95
CA ALA A 17 -0.16 -1.09 -1.13
C ALA A 17 -1.29 -0.96 -0.09
N TRP A 18 -1.51 0.24 0.43
CA TRP A 18 -2.61 0.54 1.36
C TRP A 18 -3.98 0.42 0.69
N LEU A 19 -4.12 0.96 -0.52
CA LEU A 19 -5.36 0.85 -1.31
C LEU A 19 -5.64 -0.60 -1.74
N LEU A 20 -4.60 -1.36 -2.12
CA LEU A 20 -4.72 -2.80 -2.40
C LEU A 20 -5.17 -3.58 -1.17
N TYR A 21 -4.65 -3.24 0.00
CA TYR A 21 -5.11 -3.86 1.24
C TYR A 21 -6.57 -3.54 1.54
N LEU A 22 -6.98 -2.27 1.41
CA LEU A 22 -8.38 -1.84 1.59
C LEU A 22 -9.33 -2.47 0.56
N ALA A 23 -8.82 -2.82 -0.62
CA ALA A 23 -9.57 -3.54 -1.63
C ALA A 23 -9.78 -5.02 -1.31
N SER A 24 -9.04 -5.57 -0.33
CA SER A 24 -9.09 -6.98 0.00
C SER A 24 -10.44 -7.33 0.66
N PRO A 25 -11.23 -8.23 0.05
CA PRO A 25 -12.61 -8.51 0.45
C PRO A 25 -12.75 -9.19 1.82
N ARG A 26 -11.64 -9.52 2.48
CA ARG A 26 -11.61 -10.08 3.84
C ARG A 26 -11.93 -9.07 4.94
N GLN A 27 -12.02 -7.76 4.64
CA GLN A 27 -12.67 -6.81 5.54
C GLN A 27 -14.20 -6.99 5.48
N GLN A 28 -14.71 -7.98 6.22
CA GLN A 28 -16.11 -8.16 6.60
C GLN A 28 -16.66 -6.99 7.47
N TRP A 29 -16.08 -5.79 7.37
CA TRP A 29 -16.21 -4.72 8.34
C TRP A 29 -17.10 -3.56 7.91
N LEU A 30 -17.55 -3.50 6.65
CA LEU A 30 -18.54 -2.52 6.21
C LEU A 30 -19.42 -3.09 5.11
N ALA A 31 -20.66 -3.40 5.46
CA ALA A 31 -21.74 -3.75 4.55
C ALA A 31 -22.12 -2.63 3.54
N HIS A 32 -21.29 -1.59 3.34
CA HIS A 32 -21.78 -0.37 2.70
C HIS A 32 -20.81 0.58 1.98
N ARG A 33 -19.57 0.23 1.59
CA ARG A 33 -18.77 1.24 0.86
C ARG A 33 -17.82 0.72 -0.22
N SER A 34 -18.15 1.17 -1.43
CA SER A 34 -17.36 1.28 -2.66
C SER A 34 -16.87 -0.04 -3.28
N SER A 35 -17.02 -0.13 -4.60
CA SER A 35 -16.68 -1.31 -5.38
C SER A 35 -15.20 -1.66 -5.18
N PRO A 36 -14.86 -2.82 -4.58
CA PRO A 36 -13.49 -3.21 -4.26
C PRO A 36 -12.58 -3.31 -5.48
N ARG A 37 -13.16 -3.37 -6.69
CA ARG A 37 -12.43 -3.33 -7.96
C ARG A 37 -11.77 -1.98 -8.23
N VAL A 38 -12.39 -0.87 -7.84
CA VAL A 38 -11.86 0.48 -8.10
C VAL A 38 -10.66 0.75 -7.19
N SER A 39 -10.75 0.39 -5.91
CA SER A 39 -9.63 0.51 -4.97
C SER A 39 -8.48 -0.42 -5.34
N ALA A 40 -8.76 -1.64 -5.80
CA ALA A 40 -7.73 -2.55 -6.30
C ALA A 40 -7.01 -1.98 -7.52
N GLY A 41 -7.76 -1.42 -8.48
CA GLY A 41 -7.20 -0.82 -9.69
C GLY A 41 -6.28 0.37 -9.39
N VAL A 42 -6.76 1.33 -8.58
CA VAL A 42 -5.96 2.50 -8.19
C VAL A 42 -4.74 2.09 -7.37
N GLY A 43 -4.89 1.14 -6.45
CA GLY A 43 -3.78 0.63 -5.64
C GLY A 43 -2.69 -0.04 -6.49
N THR A 44 -3.10 -0.85 -7.48
CA THR A 44 -2.18 -1.50 -8.42
C THR A 44 -1.43 -0.47 -9.26
N ALA A 45 -2.14 0.53 -9.79
CA ALA A 45 -1.53 1.59 -10.59
C ALA A 45 -0.48 2.40 -9.80
N LEU A 46 -0.78 2.74 -8.55
CA LEU A 46 0.18 3.42 -7.67
C LEU A 46 1.39 2.54 -7.32
N LEU A 47 1.17 1.24 -7.10
CA LEU A 47 2.24 0.30 -6.77
C LEU A 47 3.22 0.13 -7.94
N LEU A 48 2.69 0.03 -9.17
CA LEU A 48 3.47 -0.04 -10.40
C LEU A 48 4.19 1.28 -10.68
N LEU A 49 3.55 2.42 -10.43
CA LEU A 49 4.18 3.73 -10.55
C LEU A 49 5.38 3.86 -9.60
N SER A 50 5.23 3.43 -8.35
CA SER A 50 6.34 3.43 -7.37
C SER A 50 7.54 2.60 -7.86
N LEU A 51 7.29 1.40 -8.40
CA LEU A 51 8.33 0.53 -8.96
C LEU A 51 9.01 1.18 -10.18
N ALA A 52 8.25 1.80 -11.08
CA ALA A 52 8.80 2.51 -12.23
C ALA A 52 9.71 3.68 -11.82
N LEU A 53 9.32 4.44 -10.79
CA LEU A 53 10.16 5.50 -10.24
C LEU A 53 11.45 4.96 -9.59
N LEU A 54 11.37 3.85 -8.85
CA LEU A 54 12.54 3.19 -8.26
C LEU A 54 13.52 2.70 -9.34
N LEU A 55 13.01 2.06 -10.39
CA LEU A 55 13.81 1.61 -11.54
C LEU A 55 14.49 2.76 -12.28
N SER A 56 13.90 3.96 -12.26
CA SER A 56 14.53 5.14 -12.86
C SER A 56 15.69 5.71 -12.04
N MET A 57 15.86 5.32 -10.77
CA MET A 57 16.85 5.91 -9.86
C MET A 57 17.97 4.97 -9.43
N MET A 58 17.76 3.66 -9.49
CA MET A 58 18.70 2.67 -9.00
C MET A 58 18.67 1.41 -9.87
N GLY A 59 19.67 0.53 -9.70
CA GLY A 59 19.73 -0.73 -10.43
C GLY A 59 18.49 -1.59 -10.19
N ALA A 60 18.14 -2.43 -11.17
CA ALA A 60 16.91 -3.23 -11.13
C ALA A 60 16.77 -4.07 -9.84
N THR A 61 17.87 -4.65 -9.36
CA THR A 61 17.88 -5.45 -8.13
C THR A 61 17.59 -4.61 -6.89
N GLU A 62 18.21 -3.43 -6.77
CA GLU A 62 18.03 -2.50 -5.65
C GLU A 62 16.59 -1.97 -5.59
N ALA A 63 16.04 -1.66 -6.77
CA ALA A 63 14.67 -1.18 -6.93
C ALA A 63 13.66 -2.23 -6.46
N VAL A 64 13.80 -3.48 -6.94
CA VAL A 64 12.89 -4.57 -6.57
C VAL A 64 13.01 -4.93 -5.08
N ALA A 65 14.23 -4.96 -4.53
CA ALA A 65 14.44 -5.22 -3.11
C ALA A 65 13.76 -4.15 -2.23
N SER A 66 13.99 -2.87 -2.53
CA SER A 66 13.36 -1.75 -1.82
C SER A 66 11.84 -1.77 -1.94
N TRP A 67 11.33 -2.09 -3.13
CA TRP A 67 9.89 -2.21 -3.39
C TRP A 67 9.26 -3.36 -2.61
N MET A 68 9.90 -4.54 -2.56
CA MET A 68 9.45 -5.68 -1.75
C MET A 68 9.40 -5.35 -0.27
N VAL A 69 10.43 -4.68 0.27
CA VAL A 69 10.47 -4.25 1.69
C VAL A 69 9.30 -3.31 2.00
N LEU A 70 9.04 -2.32 1.13
CA LEU A 70 7.89 -1.42 1.26
C LEU A 70 6.56 -2.18 1.26
N VAL A 71 6.37 -3.12 0.32
CA VAL A 71 5.15 -3.93 0.24
C VAL A 71 4.98 -4.78 1.51
N MET A 72 6.04 -5.43 2.00
CA MET A 72 6.00 -6.23 3.23
C MET A 72 5.64 -5.39 4.45
N LEU A 73 6.20 -4.18 4.58
CA LEU A 73 5.89 -3.23 5.64
C LEU A 73 4.40 -2.88 5.65
N VAL A 74 3.86 -2.51 4.49
CA VAL A 74 2.45 -2.12 4.38
C VAL A 74 1.54 -3.32 4.68
N TRP A 75 1.82 -4.49 4.11
CA TRP A 75 1.04 -5.70 4.39
C TRP A 75 1.17 -6.19 5.84
N THR A 76 2.24 -5.85 6.56
CA THR A 76 2.38 -6.15 7.99
C THR A 76 1.61 -5.16 8.87
N LEU A 77 1.67 -3.86 8.56
CA LEU A 77 0.93 -2.84 9.31
C LEU A 77 -0.58 -2.98 9.15
N ALA A 78 -1.01 -3.38 7.96
CA ALA A 78 -2.40 -3.41 7.59
C ALA A 78 -3.31 -4.30 8.47
N PRO A 79 -2.95 -5.56 8.82
CA PRO A 79 -3.72 -6.35 9.79
C PRO A 79 -3.67 -5.75 11.19
N PHE A 80 -2.57 -5.09 11.56
CA PHE A 80 -2.42 -4.46 12.87
C PHE A 80 -3.37 -3.26 13.05
N LEU A 81 -3.49 -2.41 12.04
CA LEU A 81 -4.49 -1.34 12.02
C LEU A 81 -5.93 -1.88 11.96
N GLY A 82 -6.15 -2.99 11.25
CA GLY A 82 -7.42 -3.71 11.25
C GLY A 82 -7.83 -4.15 12.65
N ALA A 83 -6.91 -4.81 13.37
CA ALA A 83 -7.11 -5.26 14.75
C ALA A 83 -7.30 -4.08 15.73
N TRP A 84 -6.53 -3.01 15.59
CA TRP A 84 -6.66 -1.82 16.42
C TRP A 84 -8.01 -1.13 16.26
N ARG A 85 -8.51 -1.03 15.02
CA ARG A 85 -9.84 -0.48 14.74
C ARG A 85 -10.96 -1.41 15.29
N ALA A 86 -10.73 -2.73 15.29
CA ALA A 86 -11.60 -3.71 15.92
C ALA A 86 -11.71 -3.54 17.43
N GLY A 87 -10.57 -3.45 18.12
CA GLY A 87 -10.54 -3.23 19.58
C GLY A 87 -11.16 -1.89 20.00
N ARG A 88 -11.06 -0.85 19.17
CA ARG A 88 -11.71 0.44 19.45
C ARG A 88 -13.24 0.41 19.38
N ARG A 89 -13.84 -0.47 18.57
CA ARG A 89 -15.32 -0.60 18.50
C ARG A 89 -15.90 -1.41 19.66
N THR A 90 -15.07 -2.17 20.39
CA THR A 90 -15.52 -2.97 21.54
C THR A 90 -15.52 -2.18 22.86
N LEU A 91 -14.87 -1.01 22.88
CA LEU A 91 -14.74 -0.13 24.04
C LEU A 91 -15.64 1.12 23.98
N SER A 92 -16.47 1.27 22.95
CA SER A 92 -17.48 2.34 22.79
C SER A 92 -18.88 1.79 22.99
#